data_AF-A0A2P2I2I9-F1
#
_entry.id   AF-A0A2P2I2I9-F1
#
_cell.length_a   1.000
_cell.length_b   1.000
_cell.length_c   1.000
_cell.angle_alpha   90.00
_cell.angle_beta   90.00
_cell.angle_gamma   90.00
#
_symmetry.space_group_name_H-M   'P 1'
#
loop_
_entity.id
_entity.type
_entity.pdbx_description
1 polymer ?
#
loop_
_entity_poly.entity_id
_entity_poly.type
_entity_poly.pdbx_seq_one_letter_code
_entity_poly.pdbx_strand_id
1 'polypeptide(L)'
;MLVGCFTLILFRRDLHTISFLVGNGLCEGINLILKNIVKESRPMVRAYQYTDYGMPSSHSQMAWFFAAYTILFVLFRLHHNRDSVFEMLWKVSTLLSVVVMAALVMYSRVYLLYHSWAQVLVGAVLGVVLGVSWFAVVHLLLSPFFPIVVSMSVFELLMIRDTSLIPNILWFEYTNARTENRTRSRKLVPMKSQ
;
A
#
# COMPACT_ATOMS: atom_id res chain seq x y z
N MET A 1 -0.23 -1.98 -10.94
CA MET A 1 -0.25 -1.77 -9.47
C MET A 1 -0.87 -2.96 -8.76
N LEU A 2 -2.11 -3.35 -9.08
CA LEU A 2 -2.81 -4.48 -8.43
C LEU A 2 -2.03 -5.81 -8.44
N VAL A 3 -1.42 -6.19 -9.57
CA VAL A 3 -0.60 -7.40 -9.67
C VAL A 3 0.61 -7.35 -8.72
N GLY A 4 1.27 -6.20 -8.60
CA GLY A 4 2.39 -6.01 -7.67
C GLY A 4 1.98 -6.02 -6.20
N CYS A 5 0.79 -5.51 -5.88
CA CYS A 5 0.23 -5.63 -4.53
C CYS A 5 -0.14 -7.08 -4.20
N PHE A 6 -0.70 -7.81 -5.16
CA PHE A 6 -1.05 -9.22 -4.99
C PHE A 6 0.18 -10.10 -4.78
N THR A 7 1.26 -9.87 -5.54
CA THR A 7 2.53 -10.59 -5.33
C THR A 7 3.12 -10.27 -3.96
N LEU A 8 3.11 -9.01 -3.52
CA LEU A 8 3.55 -8.64 -2.17
C LEU A 8 2.77 -9.38 -1.07
N ILE A 9 1.45 -9.54 -1.21
CA ILE A 9 0.63 -10.29 -0.25
C ILE A 9 1.01 -11.77 -0.21
N LEU A 10 1.20 -12.39 -1.38
CA LEU A 10 1.55 -13.81 -1.46
C LEU A 10 2.86 -14.12 -0.73
N PHE A 11 3.82 -13.19 -0.76
CA PHE A 11 5.12 -13.34 -0.12
C PHE A 11 5.19 -12.82 1.32
N ARG A 12 4.54 -11.70 1.66
CA ARG A 12 4.58 -11.11 3.01
C ARG A 12 3.54 -11.70 3.95
N ARG A 13 2.36 -12.07 3.43
CA ARG A 13 1.22 -12.64 4.17
C ARG A 13 0.90 -11.90 5.48
N ASP A 14 1.02 -10.57 5.43
CA ASP A 14 0.85 -9.68 6.57
C ASP A 14 -0.52 -9.00 6.52
N LEU A 15 -1.20 -8.92 7.67
CA LEU A 15 -2.56 -8.38 7.76
C LEU A 15 -2.68 -6.92 7.34
N HIS A 16 -1.67 -6.08 7.58
CA HIS A 16 -1.69 -4.70 7.10
C HIS A 16 -1.59 -4.63 5.58
N THR A 17 -0.82 -5.53 4.97
CA THR A 17 -0.70 -5.65 3.50
C THR A 17 -2.01 -6.14 2.86
N ILE A 18 -2.68 -7.11 3.50
CA ILE A 18 -4.01 -7.60 3.06
C ILE A 18 -5.05 -6.48 3.18
N SER A 19 -5.09 -5.79 4.31
CA SER A 19 -6.00 -4.66 4.55
C SER A 19 -5.78 -3.54 3.54
N PHE A 20 -4.54 -3.27 3.16
CA PHE A 20 -4.21 -2.31 2.11
C PHE A 20 -4.80 -2.70 0.74
N LEU A 21 -4.71 -3.98 0.35
CA LEU A 21 -5.30 -4.45 -0.91
C LEU A 21 -6.82 -4.34 -0.89
N VAL A 22 -7.47 -4.73 0.21
CA VAL A 22 -8.91 -4.56 0.37
C VAL A 22 -9.29 -3.09 0.17
N GLY A 23 -8.54 -2.16 0.77
CA GLY A 23 -8.72 -0.72 0.58
C GLY A 23 -8.58 -0.28 -0.89
N ASN A 24 -7.60 -0.80 -1.63
CA ASN A 24 -7.46 -0.52 -3.07
C ASN A 24 -8.65 -1.06 -3.87
N GLY A 25 -9.13 -2.26 -3.55
CA GLY A 25 -10.31 -2.85 -4.19
C GLY A 25 -11.57 -2.02 -3.94
N LEU A 26 -11.78 -1.57 -2.71
CA LEU A 26 -12.88 -0.66 -2.36
C LEU A 26 -12.76 0.69 -3.06
N CYS A 27 -11.55 1.24 -3.15
CA CYS A 27 -11.27 2.48 -3.87
C CYS A 27 -11.66 2.38 -5.36
N GLU A 28 -11.29 1.28 -6.02
CA GLU A 28 -11.69 1.02 -7.40
C GLU A 28 -13.21 0.81 -7.52
N GLY A 29 -13.84 0.08 -6.59
CA GLY A 29 -15.29 -0.08 -6.55
C GLY A 29 -16.03 1.25 -6.45
N ILE A 30 -15.60 2.14 -5.56
CA ILE A 30 -16.15 3.50 -5.42
C ILE A 30 -15.94 4.30 -6.71
N ASN A 31 -14.77 4.17 -7.36
CA ASN A 31 -14.51 4.83 -8.63
C ASN A 31 -15.49 4.38 -9.73
N LEU A 32 -15.75 3.07 -9.84
CA LEU A 32 -16.69 2.51 -10.80
C LEU A 32 -18.13 3.00 -10.55
N ILE A 33 -18.55 3.02 -9.28
CA ILE A 33 -19.88 3.54 -8.89
C ILE A 33 -20.00 5.02 -9.27
N LEU A 34 -19.01 5.85 -8.91
CA LEU A 34 -19.01 7.28 -9.20
C LEU A 34 -19.02 7.58 -10.71
N LYS A 35 -18.27 6.81 -11.50
CA LYS A 35 -18.30 6.94 -12.98
C LYS A 35 -19.69 6.68 -13.55
N ASN A 36 -20.40 5.70 -13.01
CA ASN A 36 -21.76 5.39 -13.44
C ASN A 36 -22.80 6.42 -12.99
N ILE A 37 -22.52 7.20 -11.94
CA ILE A 37 -23.40 8.29 -11.45
C ILE A 37 -23.16 9.58 -12.23
N VAL A 38 -21.90 10.04 -12.30
CA VAL A 38 -21.56 11.35 -12.85
C VAL A 38 -21.63 11.37 -14.38
N LYS A 39 -21.23 10.27 -15.03
CA LYS A 39 -21.29 10.08 -16.47
C LYS A 39 -20.66 11.21 -17.31
N GLU A 40 -19.65 11.90 -16.77
CA GLU A 40 -18.96 12.97 -17.51
C GLU A 40 -18.14 12.39 -18.66
N SER A 41 -18.25 12.98 -19.85
CA SER A 41 -17.51 12.58 -21.04
C SER A 41 -16.01 12.84 -20.91
N ARG A 42 -15.19 11.99 -21.55
CA ARG A 42 -13.75 12.21 -21.68
C ARG A 42 -13.44 13.34 -22.67
N PRO A 43 -12.31 14.05 -22.52
CA PRO A 43 -11.92 15.15 -23.42
C PRO A 43 -11.64 14.72 -24.87
N MET A 44 -11.31 13.45 -25.11
CA MET A 44 -11.18 12.88 -26.45
C MET A 44 -11.92 11.55 -26.53
N VAL A 45 -12.77 11.39 -27.55
CA VAL A 45 -13.45 10.13 -27.86
C VAL A 45 -12.53 9.29 -28.75
N ARG A 46 -12.13 8.10 -28.29
CA ARG A 46 -11.34 7.14 -29.08
C ARG A 46 -12.17 5.91 -29.38
N ALA A 47 -12.12 5.43 -30.62
CA ALA A 47 -12.89 4.27 -31.11
C ALA A 47 -12.63 2.95 -30.36
N TYR A 48 -11.57 2.86 -29.54
CA TYR A 48 -11.15 1.65 -28.83
C TYR A 48 -11.26 1.76 -27.29
N GLN A 49 -11.95 2.77 -26.76
CA GLN A 49 -12.14 2.89 -25.31
C GLN A 49 -13.41 2.15 -24.87
N TYR A 50 -13.25 1.18 -23.96
CA TYR A 50 -14.34 0.38 -23.38
C TYR A 50 -15.30 1.17 -22.46
N THR A 51 -14.97 2.40 -22.05
CA THR A 51 -15.79 3.20 -21.13
C THR A 51 -15.80 4.68 -21.53
N ASP A 52 -16.98 5.23 -21.79
CA ASP A 52 -17.14 6.65 -22.19
C ASP A 52 -16.96 7.65 -21.04
N TYR A 53 -17.04 7.18 -19.79
CA TYR A 53 -17.01 8.05 -18.61
C TYR A 53 -15.59 8.35 -18.12
N GLY A 54 -15.29 9.64 -17.95
CA GLY A 54 -13.99 10.19 -17.60
C GLY A 54 -13.81 10.62 -16.15
N MET A 55 -14.91 10.93 -15.43
CA MET A 55 -14.84 11.42 -14.05
C MET A 55 -15.30 10.36 -13.04
N PRO A 56 -14.59 10.12 -11.92
CA PRO A 56 -13.22 10.54 -11.61
C PRO A 56 -12.16 9.62 -12.24
N SER A 57 -10.93 10.11 -12.41
CA SER A 57 -9.83 9.30 -12.97
C SER A 57 -9.39 8.18 -12.01
N SER A 58 -9.60 6.91 -12.38
CA SER A 58 -9.22 5.75 -11.56
C SER A 58 -7.71 5.68 -11.29
N HIS A 59 -6.89 6.01 -12.28
CA HIS A 59 -5.42 5.99 -12.12
C HIS A 59 -4.94 7.06 -11.14
N SER A 60 -5.53 8.26 -11.20
CA SER A 60 -5.23 9.33 -10.24
C SER A 60 -5.67 8.92 -8.84
N GLN A 61 -6.91 8.46 -8.71
CA GLN A 61 -7.50 8.07 -7.43
C GLN A 61 -6.71 6.94 -6.75
N MET A 62 -6.36 5.89 -7.49
CA MET A 62 -5.56 4.78 -6.97
C MET A 62 -4.15 5.22 -6.57
N ALA A 63 -3.49 6.07 -7.37
CA ALA A 63 -2.14 6.54 -7.06
C ALA A 63 -2.10 7.41 -5.80
N TRP A 64 -3.07 8.33 -5.66
CA TRP A 64 -3.17 9.19 -4.47
C TRP A 64 -3.66 8.45 -3.23
N PHE A 65 -4.49 7.42 -3.38
CA PHE A 65 -4.81 6.47 -2.30
C PHE A 65 -3.56 5.76 -1.79
N PHE A 66 -2.76 5.19 -2.70
CA PHE A 66 -1.50 4.51 -2.35
C PHE A 66 -0.54 5.46 -1.64
N ALA A 67 -0.36 6.68 -2.16
CA ALA A 67 0.52 7.67 -1.57
C ALA A 67 0.05 8.06 -0.16
N ALA A 68 -1.21 8.44 0.01
CA ALA A 68 -1.76 8.83 1.31
C ALA A 68 -1.64 7.71 2.36
N TYR A 69 -2.02 6.48 1.99
CA TYR A 69 -1.91 5.34 2.90
C TYR A 69 -0.46 5.02 3.27
N THR A 70 0.46 5.06 2.31
CA THR A 70 1.89 4.79 2.56
C THR A 70 2.51 5.86 3.46
N ILE A 71 2.17 7.13 3.24
CA ILE A 71 2.62 8.24 4.09
C ILE A 71 2.19 8.00 5.53
N LEU A 72 0.90 7.74 5.76
CA LEU A 72 0.37 7.47 7.09
C LEU A 72 1.01 6.22 7.72
N PHE A 73 1.20 5.16 6.95
CA PHE A 73 1.86 3.95 7.44
C PHE A 73 3.30 4.22 7.88
N VAL A 74 4.09 4.97 7.10
CA VAL A 74 5.47 5.33 7.46
C VAL A 74 5.50 6.21 8.70
N LEU A 75 4.59 7.18 8.82
CA LEU A 75 4.56 8.11 9.94
C LEU A 75 4.13 7.46 11.26
N PHE A 76 3.06 6.67 11.23
CA PHE A 76 2.45 6.11 12.45
C PHE A 76 2.95 4.71 12.82
N ARG A 77 3.32 3.87 11.84
CA ARG A 77 3.67 2.46 12.08
C ARG A 77 5.16 2.17 12.03
N LEU A 78 5.96 2.93 11.27
CA LEU A 78 7.41 2.74 11.19
C LEU A 78 8.15 3.64 12.19
N HIS A 79 7.80 3.52 13.47
CA HIS A 79 8.52 4.21 14.55
C HIS A 79 9.73 3.38 14.99
N HIS A 80 10.91 4.00 14.98
CA HIS A 80 12.15 3.36 15.42
C HIS A 80 12.89 4.33 16.34
N ASN A 81 13.13 3.90 17.58
CA ASN A 81 13.69 4.70 18.67
C ASN A 81 15.20 4.98 18.55
N ARG A 82 15.80 4.81 17.36
CA ARG A 82 17.19 5.21 17.12
C ARG A 82 17.21 6.40 16.19
N ASP A 83 17.62 7.55 16.71
CA ASP A 83 17.87 8.79 15.98
C ASP A 83 19.08 8.66 15.04
N SER A 84 18.97 7.81 14.02
CA SER A 84 19.98 7.68 12.97
C SER A 84 19.58 8.56 11.79
N VAL A 85 20.51 9.42 11.35
CA VAL A 85 20.36 10.25 10.15
C VAL A 85 19.96 9.40 8.94
N PHE A 86 20.48 8.17 8.84
CA PHE A 86 20.15 7.25 7.76
C PHE A 86 18.66 6.89 7.73
N GLU A 87 18.01 6.70 8.87
CA GLU A 87 16.58 6.38 8.93
C GLU A 87 15.73 7.56 8.54
N MET A 88 16.11 8.76 8.98
CA MET A 88 15.43 9.98 8.57
C MET A 88 15.53 10.18 7.05
N LEU A 89 16.73 9.99 6.46
CA LEU A 89 16.92 10.05 5.01
C LEU A 89 16.08 9.01 4.27
N TRP A 90 16.06 7.77 4.75
CA TRP A 90 15.23 6.71 4.18
C TRP A 90 13.74 7.06 4.23
N LYS A 91 13.25 7.54 5.37
CA LYS A 91 11.85 7.96 5.54
C LYS A 91 11.50 9.09 4.59
N VAL A 92 12.28 10.18 4.58
CA VAL A 92 12.04 11.34 3.72
C VAL A 92 12.10 10.94 2.25
N SER A 93 13.08 10.14 1.84
CA SER A 93 13.20 9.61 0.47
C SER A 93 11.98 8.78 0.07
N THR A 94 11.52 7.90 0.96
CA THR A 94 10.31 7.10 0.73
C THR A 94 9.08 7.99 0.54
N LEU A 95 8.87 8.96 1.45
CA LEU A 95 7.73 9.88 1.38
C LEU A 95 7.76 10.74 0.09
N LEU A 96 8.93 11.25 -0.27
CA LEU A 96 9.10 12.04 -1.48
C LEU A 96 8.83 11.20 -2.74
N SER A 97 9.38 9.98 -2.79
CA SER A 97 9.23 9.10 -3.96
C SER A 97 7.76 8.74 -4.23
N VAL A 98 6.95 8.48 -3.20
CA VAL A 98 5.53 8.13 -3.39
C VAL A 98 4.71 9.32 -3.88
N VAL A 99 5.01 10.53 -3.40
CA VAL A 99 4.35 11.77 -3.87
C VAL A 99 4.73 12.08 -5.31
N VAL A 100 6.02 12.01 -5.64
CA VAL A 100 6.51 12.24 -7.01
C VAL A 100 5.88 11.23 -7.98
N MET A 101 5.85 9.95 -7.62
CA MET A 101 5.24 8.92 -8.47
C MET A 101 3.73 9.16 -8.66
N ALA A 102 3.00 9.54 -7.62
CA ALA A 102 1.57 9.87 -7.73
C ALA A 102 1.33 11.07 -8.65
N ALA A 103 2.14 12.12 -8.52
CA ALA A 103 2.09 13.30 -9.39
C ALA A 103 2.41 12.96 -10.86
N LEU A 104 3.42 12.11 -11.11
CA LEU A 104 3.76 11.64 -12.46
C LEU A 104 2.64 10.82 -13.08
N VAL A 105 1.99 9.93 -12.32
CA VAL A 105 0.82 9.18 -12.80
C VAL A 105 -0.31 10.14 -13.17
N MET A 106 -0.61 11.12 -12.33
CA MET A 106 -1.60 12.15 -12.61
C MET A 106 -1.26 12.94 -13.89
N TYR A 107 -0.03 13.43 -14.00
CA TYR A 107 0.45 14.17 -15.18
C TYR A 107 0.36 13.33 -16.46
N SER A 108 0.73 12.04 -16.40
CA SER A 108 0.65 11.14 -17.56
C SER A 108 -0.77 11.03 -18.14
N ARG A 109 -1.81 11.14 -17.32
CA ARG A 109 -3.22 11.05 -17.76
C ARG A 109 -3.68 12.29 -18.50
N VAL A 110 -3.17 13.46 -18.09
CA VAL A 110 -3.42 14.71 -18.79
C VAL A 110 -2.59 14.79 -20.07
N TYR A 111 -1.30 14.46 -20.00
CA TYR A 111 -0.39 14.51 -21.15
C TYR A 111 -0.84 13.60 -22.30
N LEU A 112 -1.32 12.38 -21.98
CA LEU A 112 -1.85 11.44 -22.97
C LEU A 112 -3.30 11.74 -23.40
N LEU A 113 -3.87 12.86 -22.93
CA LEU A 113 -5.21 13.35 -23.24
C LEU A 113 -6.33 12.36 -22.86
N TYR A 114 -6.11 11.52 -21.85
CA TYR A 114 -7.12 10.58 -21.35
C TYR A 114 -8.14 11.24 -20.44
N HIS A 115 -7.73 12.29 -19.73
CA HIS A 115 -8.51 12.99 -18.71
C HIS A 115 -8.18 14.48 -18.68
N SER A 116 -9.15 15.31 -18.28
CA SER A 116 -8.93 16.74 -18.00
C SER A 116 -8.26 16.95 -16.64
N TRP A 117 -7.68 18.13 -16.41
CA TRP A 117 -7.13 18.49 -15.11
C TRP A 117 -8.15 18.34 -13.98
N ALA A 118 -9.40 18.75 -14.19
CA ALA A 118 -10.47 18.63 -13.21
C ALA A 118 -10.74 17.15 -12.84
N GLN A 119 -10.83 16.26 -13.83
CA GLN A 119 -11.08 14.83 -13.61
C GLN A 119 -9.96 14.15 -12.81
N VAL A 120 -8.71 14.57 -13.06
CA VAL A 120 -7.54 14.02 -12.39
C VAL A 120 -7.39 14.59 -10.97
N LEU A 121 -7.70 15.87 -10.76
CA LEU A 121 -7.70 16.52 -9.44
C LEU A 121 -8.80 15.97 -8.52
N VAL A 122 -10.02 15.78 -9.03
CA VAL A 122 -11.10 15.16 -8.24
C VAL A 122 -10.75 13.71 -7.89
N GLY A 123 -10.16 12.97 -8.84
CA GLY A 123 -9.61 11.64 -8.55
C GLY A 123 -8.57 11.68 -7.44
N ALA A 124 -7.64 12.64 -7.48
CA ALA A 124 -6.61 12.80 -6.46
C ALA A 124 -7.19 13.07 -5.06
N VAL A 125 -8.11 14.04 -4.95
CA VAL A 125 -8.77 14.38 -3.68
C VAL A 125 -9.53 13.19 -3.12
N LEU A 126 -10.33 12.51 -3.95
CA LEU A 126 -11.05 11.30 -3.54
C LEU A 126 -10.07 10.20 -3.08
N GLY A 127 -8.97 10.02 -3.80
CA GLY A 127 -7.92 9.05 -3.43
C GLY A 127 -7.33 9.34 -2.06
N VAL A 128 -6.98 10.59 -1.78
CA VAL A 128 -6.45 11.01 -0.46
C VAL A 128 -7.49 10.79 0.64
N VAL A 129 -8.73 11.25 0.45
CA VAL A 129 -9.80 11.10 1.45
C VAL A 129 -10.03 9.63 1.78
N LEU A 130 -10.17 8.78 0.76
CA LEU A 130 -10.35 7.33 0.93
C LEU A 130 -9.14 6.66 1.58
N GLY A 131 -7.93 7.08 1.22
CA GLY A 131 -6.69 6.57 1.79
C GLY A 131 -6.59 6.86 3.29
N VAL A 132 -6.87 8.11 3.69
CA VAL A 132 -6.88 8.55 5.08
C VAL A 132 -7.98 7.83 5.87
N SER A 133 -9.21 7.80 5.35
CA SER A 133 -10.34 7.16 6.04
C SER A 133 -10.11 5.65 6.20
N TRP A 134 -9.62 4.98 5.16
CA TRP A 134 -9.32 3.55 5.23
C TRP A 134 -8.18 3.25 6.20
N PHE A 135 -7.11 4.06 6.20
CA PHE A 135 -6.05 3.92 7.18
C PHE A 135 -6.59 4.07 8.61
N ALA A 136 -7.44 5.06 8.87
CA ALA A 136 -8.06 5.25 10.18
C ALA A 136 -8.91 4.04 10.59
N VAL A 137 -9.71 3.48 9.69
CA VAL A 137 -10.48 2.25 9.94
C VAL A 137 -9.55 1.07 10.26
N VAL A 138 -8.50 0.87 9.48
CA VAL A 138 -7.55 -0.23 9.71
C VAL A 138 -6.82 -0.06 11.05
N HIS A 139 -6.35 1.15 11.34
CA HIS A 139 -5.52 1.43 12.50
C HIS A 139 -6.34 1.47 13.80
N LEU A 140 -7.52 2.10 13.79
CA LEU A 140 -8.34 2.30 14.99
C LEU A 140 -9.34 1.17 15.22
N LEU A 141 -9.95 0.64 14.15
CA LEU A 141 -11.00 -0.36 14.28
C LEU A 141 -10.47 -1.77 14.06
N LEU A 142 -9.71 -2.04 13.00
CA LEU A 142 -9.33 -3.42 12.66
C LEU A 142 -8.13 -3.96 13.44
N SER A 143 -7.15 -3.11 13.75
CA SER A 143 -5.92 -3.54 14.43
C SER A 143 -6.17 -4.25 15.78
N PRO A 144 -7.13 -3.84 16.63
CA PRO A 144 -7.52 -4.61 17.82
C PRO A 144 -8.07 -6.01 17.54
N PHE A 145 -8.67 -6.26 16.38
CA PHE A 145 -9.25 -7.56 16.02
C PHE A 145 -8.27 -8.48 15.28
N PHE A 146 -7.10 -7.98 14.85
CA PHE A 146 -6.10 -8.76 14.12
C PHE A 146 -5.67 -10.05 14.85
N PRO A 147 -5.48 -10.08 16.18
CA PRO A 147 -5.15 -11.32 16.89
C PRO A 147 -6.24 -12.40 16.76
N ILE A 148 -7.51 -11.99 16.75
CA ILE A 148 -8.65 -12.90 16.60
C ILE A 148 -8.68 -13.47 15.17
N VAL A 149 -8.49 -12.61 14.17
CA VAL A 149 -8.48 -13.03 12.76
C VAL A 149 -7.37 -14.03 12.46
N VAL A 150 -6.16 -13.81 12.98
CA VAL A 150 -5.03 -14.76 12.79
C VAL A 150 -5.28 -16.10 13.46
N SER A 151 -6.00 -16.14 14.59
CA SER A 151 -6.29 -17.37 15.32
C SER A 151 -7.27 -18.32 14.62
N MET A 152 -7.91 -17.89 13.53
CA MET A 152 -8.83 -18.74 12.77
C MET A 152 -8.05 -19.75 11.90
N SER A 153 -8.52 -21.00 11.86
CA SER A 153 -7.81 -22.13 11.22
C SER A 153 -7.45 -21.90 9.74
N VAL A 154 -8.26 -21.11 9.01
CA VAL A 154 -7.98 -20.75 7.61
C VAL A 154 -6.76 -19.83 7.51
N PHE A 155 -6.63 -18.85 8.42
CA PHE A 155 -5.54 -17.87 8.42
C PHE A 155 -4.25 -18.49 8.93
N GLU A 156 -4.34 -19.43 9.88
CA GLU A 156 -3.22 -20.24 10.35
C GLU A 156 -2.68 -21.17 9.24
N LEU A 157 -3.58 -21.84 8.49
CA LEU A 157 -3.19 -22.67 7.33
C LEU A 157 -2.46 -21.86 6.26
N LEU A 158 -2.88 -20.60 6.05
CA LEU A 158 -2.23 -19.68 5.12
C LEU A 158 -0.95 -19.04 5.70
N MET A 159 -0.60 -19.32 6.96
CA MET A 159 0.54 -18.75 7.68
C MET A 159 0.51 -17.21 7.69
N ILE A 160 -0.68 -16.62 7.84
CA ILE A 160 -0.87 -15.17 7.91
C ILE A 160 -0.31 -14.66 9.24
N ARG A 161 0.46 -13.57 9.19
CA ARG A 161 1.18 -13.03 10.35
C ARG A 161 0.51 -11.74 10.83
N ASP A 162 0.43 -11.62 12.16
CA ASP A 162 0.12 -10.36 12.82
C ASP A 162 1.42 -9.63 13.20
N THR A 163 1.61 -8.43 12.67
CA THR A 163 2.75 -7.56 12.99
C THR A 163 2.31 -6.29 13.74
N SER A 164 1.06 -6.25 14.22
CA SER A 164 0.45 -5.09 14.88
C SER A 164 1.29 -4.57 16.05
N LEU A 165 1.86 -5.47 16.85
CA LEU A 165 2.63 -5.11 18.04
C LEU A 165 4.10 -4.79 17.76
N ILE A 166 4.59 -5.00 16.52
CA ILE A 166 6.00 -4.81 16.17
C ILE A 166 6.19 -3.38 15.64
N PRO A 167 6.97 -2.52 16.33
CA PRO A 167 7.11 -1.09 15.97
C PRO A 167 7.93 -0.85 14.70
N ASN A 168 8.86 -1.76 14.35
CA ASN A 168 9.56 -1.70 13.07
C ASN A 168 9.74 -3.13 12.54
N ILE A 169 8.82 -3.54 11.66
CA ILE A 169 8.82 -4.87 11.06
C ILE A 169 10.08 -5.15 10.23
N LEU A 170 10.57 -4.15 9.50
CA LEU A 170 11.76 -4.30 8.64
C LEU A 170 13.01 -4.60 9.48
N TRP A 171 13.17 -3.89 10.60
CA TRP A 171 14.27 -4.13 11.52
C TRP A 171 14.15 -5.48 12.24
N PHE A 172 12.94 -5.83 12.67
CA PHE A 172 12.66 -7.11 13.32
C PHE A 172 13.00 -8.30 12.41
N GLU A 173 12.54 -8.28 11.16
CA GLU A 173 12.85 -9.33 10.18
C GLU A 173 14.36 -9.42 9.91
N TYR A 174 15.02 -8.28 9.73
CA TYR A 174 16.47 -8.22 9.50
C TYR A 174 17.27 -8.82 10.67
N THR A 175 16.95 -8.42 11.90
CA THR A 175 17.69 -8.85 13.09
C THR A 175 17.47 -10.33 13.39
N ASN A 176 16.25 -10.85 13.23
CA ASN A 176 15.96 -12.26 13.41
C ASN A 176 16.67 -13.12 12.37
N ALA A 177 16.60 -12.75 11.09
CA ALA A 177 17.30 -13.47 10.03
C ALA A 177 18.83 -13.48 10.25
N ARG A 178 19.40 -12.34 10.66
CA ARG A 178 20.83 -12.23 10.96
C ARG A 178 21.25 -13.06 12.18
N THR A 179 20.44 -13.09 13.22
CA THR A 179 20.70 -13.85 14.45
C THR A 179 20.60 -15.35 14.20
N GLU A 180 19.57 -15.78 13.47
CA GLU A 180 19.38 -17.18 13.10
C GLU A 180 20.53 -17.68 12.21
N ASN A 181 20.93 -16.90 11.19
CA ASN A 181 22.08 -17.25 10.35
C ASN A 181 23.37 -17.40 11.17
N ARG A 182 23.66 -16.47 12.08
CA ARG A 182 24.85 -16.56 12.97
C ARG A 182 24.80 -17.80 13.86
N THR A 183 23.63 -18.12 14.40
CA THR A 183 23.43 -19.29 15.26
C THR A 183 23.65 -20.59 14.48
N ARG A 184 23.11 -20.68 13.26
CA ARG A 184 23.33 -21.83 12.37
C ARG A 184 24.77 -21.96 11.92
N SER A 185 25.42 -20.86 11.53
CA SER A 185 26.85 -20.87 11.17
C SER A 185 27.71 -21.39 12.31
N ARG A 186 27.45 -20.97 13.56
CA ARG A 186 28.17 -21.50 14.74
C ARG A 186 27.94 -23.00 14.96
N LYS A 187 26.76 -23.53 14.64
CA LYS A 187 26.46 -24.97 14.73
C LYS A 187 27.06 -25.81 13.60
N LEU A 188 27.42 -25.19 12.47
CA LEU A 188 28.04 -25.87 11.32
C LEU A 188 29.57 -25.98 11.40
N VAL A 189 30.24 -25.09 12.16
CA VAL A 189 31.70 -25.14 12.37
C VAL A 189 32.18 -26.44 13.05
N PRO A 190 31.51 -27.00 14.06
CA PRO A 190 31.91 -28.27 14.68
C PRO A 190 31.82 -29.49 13.75
N MET A 191 31.01 -29.42 12.69
CA MET A 191 30.76 -30.55 11.78
C MET A 191 31.77 -30.66 10.62
N LYS A 192 32.66 -29.68 10.45
CA LYS A 192 33.74 -29.72 9.44
C LYS A 192 35.10 -30.14 10.00
N SER A 193 35.20 -30.36 11.31
CA SER A 193 36.44 -30.71 12.02
C SER A 193 36.47 -32.14 12.56
N GLN A 194 35.61 -33.02 12.05
CA GLN A 194 35.65 -34.48 12.22
C GLN A 194 35.75 -35.13 10.84
#